data_AF-A0A7W1BWZ0-F1
#
_entry.id   AF-A0A7W1BWZ0-F1
#
_cell.length_a   1.000
_cell.length_b   1.000
_cell.length_c   1.000
_cell.angle_alpha   90.00
_cell.angle_beta   90.00
_cell.angle_gamma   90.00
#
_symmetry.space_group_name_H-M   'P 1'
#
loop_
_entity.id
_entity.type
_entity.pdbx_description
1 polymer ?
#
loop_
_entity_poly.entity_id
_entity_poly.type
_entity_poly.pdbx_seq_one_letter_code
_entity_poly.pdbx_strand_id
1 'polypeptide(L)'
;MQFTQINVITGTREDCSSARGYLRFSSATAHWLSSGAVGFARGLNDTPKLVAIGFLVLGTAVSLKLLLLTVAGAMFVGSLYAGRRIARVLAEKIVRMDHREGFLANLTTALLVGIGANFGVPMSTTHVSTGAIAGIAGGDTARLNRRTLRDLVLAWTVTPLVAALMAGIAYLIAARLIS
;
A
#
# COMPACT_ATOMS: atom_id res chain seq x y z
N MET A 1 -12.10 41.95 0.24
CA MET A 1 -11.46 40.67 0.64
C MET A 1 -10.10 40.62 -0.04
N GLN A 2 -9.01 40.64 0.73
CA GLN A 2 -7.64 40.65 0.20
C GLN A 2 -7.20 39.19 0.05
N PHE A 3 -7.09 38.70 -1.19
CA PHE A 3 -6.64 37.34 -1.46
C PHE A 3 -5.13 37.25 -1.23
N THR A 4 -4.70 36.36 -0.34
CA THR A 4 -3.29 36.00 -0.18
C THR A 4 -2.81 35.34 -1.48
N GLN A 5 -1.97 36.02 -2.26
CA GLN A 5 -1.39 35.49 -3.49
C GLN A 5 -0.28 34.49 -3.13
N ILE A 6 -0.43 33.23 -3.56
CA ILE A 6 0.59 32.18 -3.39
C ILE A 6 1.41 32.12 -4.67
N ASN A 7 2.68 32.55 -4.62
CA ASN A 7 3.60 32.47 -5.74
C ASN A 7 4.29 31.09 -5.76
N VAL A 8 4.05 30.32 -6.83
CA VAL A 8 4.67 29.01 -7.06
C VAL A 8 5.70 29.14 -8.17
N ILE A 9 6.97 28.83 -7.86
CA ILE A 9 8.06 28.78 -8.84
C ILE A 9 8.47 27.32 -9.01
N THR A 10 8.51 26.85 -10.25
CA THR A 10 9.00 25.51 -10.59
C THR A 10 10.22 25.65 -11.49
N GLY A 11 11.27 24.87 -11.21
CA GLY A 11 12.51 24.96 -11.95
C GLY A 11 13.45 23.80 -11.59
N THR A 12 14.69 23.90 -12.04
CA THR A 12 15.72 22.95 -11.65
C THR A 12 16.13 23.16 -10.20
N ARG A 13 16.92 22.23 -9.64
CA ARG A 13 17.43 22.37 -8.27
C ARG A 13 18.27 23.64 -8.11
N GLU A 14 18.98 24.05 -9.15
CA GLU A 14 19.81 25.25 -9.16
C GLU A 14 18.96 26.52 -9.11
N ASP A 15 17.93 26.60 -9.96
CA ASP A 15 16.97 27.71 -9.98
C ASP A 15 16.27 27.87 -8.62
N CYS A 16 15.79 26.76 -8.04
CA CYS A 16 15.13 26.77 -6.73
C CYS A 16 16.09 27.00 -5.57
N SER A 17 17.39 26.71 -5.72
CA SER A 17 18.40 26.97 -4.68
C SER A 17 18.70 28.46 -4.52
N SER A 18 18.59 29.22 -5.60
CA SER A 18 18.86 30.66 -5.64
C SER A 18 17.68 31.49 -5.09
N ALA A 19 16.47 30.96 -5.14
CA ALA A 19 15.28 31.60 -4.59
C ALA A 19 15.28 31.57 -3.04
N ARG A 20 15.41 32.74 -2.39
CA ARG A 20 15.28 32.91 -0.92
C ARG A 20 13.83 33.25 -0.55
N GLY A 21 13.38 32.77 0.61
CA GLY A 21 12.03 33.06 1.15
C GLY A 21 10.90 32.17 0.65
N TYR A 22 11.18 31.16 -0.20
CA TYR A 22 10.20 30.20 -0.69
C TYR A 22 10.30 28.85 0.04
N LEU A 23 9.16 28.22 0.30
CA LEU A 23 9.11 26.86 0.82
C LEU A 23 9.43 25.88 -0.31
N ARG A 24 10.46 25.05 -0.13
CA ARG A 24 10.99 24.17 -1.19
C ARG A 24 10.44 22.76 -1.08
N PHE A 25 9.80 22.29 -2.14
CA PHE A 25 9.38 20.90 -2.27
C PHE A 25 10.12 20.24 -3.44
N SER A 26 10.95 19.24 -3.13
CA SER A 26 11.57 18.39 -4.15
C SER A 26 10.61 17.27 -4.56
N SER A 27 10.68 16.83 -5.82
CA SER A 27 10.00 15.62 -6.29
C SER A 27 10.37 14.40 -5.44
N ALA A 28 11.61 14.33 -4.95
CA ALA A 28 12.03 13.28 -4.03
C ALA A 28 11.30 13.36 -2.69
N THR A 29 11.21 14.55 -2.09
CA THR A 29 10.48 14.74 -0.82
C THR A 29 9.00 14.39 -0.97
N ALA A 30 8.37 14.82 -2.06
CA ALA A 30 6.99 14.47 -2.36
C ALA A 30 6.82 12.94 -2.51
N HIS A 31 7.74 12.28 -3.23
CA HIS A 31 7.74 10.82 -3.37
C HIS A 31 7.83 10.12 -2.00
N TRP A 32 8.79 10.49 -1.14
CA TRP A 32 8.93 9.87 0.19
C TRP A 32 7.71 10.10 1.09
N LEU A 33 7.15 11.31 1.08
CA LEU A 33 5.93 11.61 1.83
C LEU A 33 4.74 10.78 1.33
N SER A 34 4.59 10.64 0.01
CA SER A 34 3.54 9.81 -0.58
C SER A 34 3.71 8.32 -0.24
N SER A 35 4.94 7.81 -0.14
CA SER A 35 5.21 6.45 0.33
C SER A 35 4.72 6.25 1.77
N GLY A 36 4.91 7.25 2.63
CA GLY A 36 4.35 7.26 3.99
C GLY A 36 2.81 7.27 3.99
N ALA A 37 2.20 8.05 3.10
CA ALA A 37 0.75 8.09 2.94
C ALA A 37 0.17 6.74 2.49
N VAL A 38 0.84 6.02 1.59
CA VAL A 38 0.46 4.64 1.21
C VAL A 38 0.53 3.70 2.41
N GLY A 39 1.60 3.79 3.21
CA GLY A 39 1.75 3.00 4.43
C GLY A 39 0.63 3.26 5.44
N PHE A 40 0.26 4.53 5.63
CA PHE A 40 -0.86 4.92 6.49
C PHE A 40 -2.21 4.42 5.96
N ALA A 41 -2.50 4.62 4.68
CA ALA A 41 -3.73 4.13 4.04
C ALA A 41 -3.85 2.60 4.15
N ARG A 42 -2.73 1.88 3.97
CA ARG A 42 -2.67 0.43 4.19
C ARG A 42 -2.97 0.06 5.64
N GLY A 43 -2.43 0.79 6.60
CA GLY A 43 -2.73 0.61 8.03
C GLY A 43 -4.22 0.76 8.33
N LEU A 44 -4.86 1.84 7.84
CA LEU A 44 -6.31 2.06 7.99
C LEU A 44 -7.15 0.95 7.36
N ASN A 45 -6.74 0.45 6.20
CA ASN A 45 -7.48 -0.57 5.46
C ASN A 45 -7.31 -1.99 6.02
N ASP A 46 -6.11 -2.37 6.47
CA ASP A 46 -5.80 -3.77 6.80
C ASP A 46 -5.89 -4.08 8.30
N THR A 47 -5.64 -3.09 9.18
CA THR A 47 -5.70 -3.31 10.64
C THR A 47 -7.09 -3.79 11.10
N PRO A 48 -8.22 -3.17 10.69
CA PRO A 48 -9.54 -3.62 11.12
C PRO A 48 -9.85 -5.06 10.70
N LYS A 49 -9.37 -5.50 9.52
CA LYS A 49 -9.58 -6.87 9.02
C LYS A 49 -8.91 -7.90 9.93
N LEU A 50 -7.68 -7.64 10.34
CA LEU A 50 -6.92 -8.53 11.22
C LEU A 50 -7.46 -8.51 12.66
N VAL A 51 -7.84 -7.34 13.16
CA VAL A 51 -8.47 -7.20 14.48
C VAL A 51 -9.81 -7.92 14.54
N ALA A 52 -10.63 -7.86 13.48
CA ALA A 52 -11.89 -8.58 13.43
C ALA A 52 -11.70 -10.10 13.55
N ILE A 53 -10.72 -10.68 12.84
CA ILE A 53 -10.38 -12.10 12.96
C ILE A 53 -9.86 -12.43 14.37
N GLY A 54 -8.99 -11.59 14.93
CA GLY A 54 -8.50 -11.78 16.29
C GLY A 54 -9.60 -11.74 17.33
N PHE A 55 -10.56 -10.82 17.19
CA PHE A 55 -11.72 -10.69 18.06
C PHE A 55 -12.68 -11.87 17.92
N LEU A 56 -12.85 -12.42 16.72
CA LEU A 56 -13.63 -13.64 16.50
C LEU A 56 -13.07 -14.84 17.28
N VAL A 57 -11.75 -14.96 17.37
CA VAL A 57 -11.08 -16.09 18.03
C VAL A 57 -10.95 -15.89 19.54
N LEU A 58 -10.61 -14.68 19.98
CA LEU A 58 -10.29 -14.39 21.39
C LEU A 58 -11.48 -13.82 22.17
N GLY A 59 -12.54 -13.37 21.49
CA GLY A 59 -13.71 -12.75 22.11
C GLY A 59 -13.35 -11.60 23.05
N THR A 60 -13.98 -11.58 24.22
CA THR A 60 -13.74 -10.57 25.28
C THR A 60 -12.55 -10.89 26.18
N ALA A 61 -11.80 -11.98 25.93
CA ALA A 61 -10.63 -12.34 26.72
C ALA A 61 -9.49 -11.30 26.60
N VAL A 62 -9.49 -10.51 25.54
CA VAL A 62 -8.49 -9.46 25.28
C VAL A 62 -9.20 -8.13 24.99
N SER A 63 -8.71 -7.05 25.60
CA SER A 63 -9.26 -5.71 25.32
C SER A 63 -9.01 -5.29 23.86
N LEU A 64 -9.98 -4.60 23.26
CA LEU A 64 -9.88 -4.11 21.88
C LEU A 64 -8.62 -3.25 21.66
N LYS A 65 -8.28 -2.40 22.65
CA LYS A 65 -7.08 -1.55 22.59
C LYS A 65 -5.80 -2.37 22.51
N LEU A 66 -5.68 -3.43 23.32
CA LEU A 66 -4.50 -4.29 23.31
C LEU A 66 -4.41 -5.04 21.99
N LEU A 67 -5.52 -5.58 21.48
CA LEU A 67 -5.56 -6.28 20.20
C LEU A 67 -5.17 -5.38 19.01
N LEU A 68 -5.62 -4.12 19.01
CA LEU A 68 -5.23 -3.13 18.01
C LEU A 68 -3.71 -2.88 18.03
N LEU A 69 -3.14 -2.68 19.22
CA LEU A 69 -1.71 -2.41 19.37
C LEU A 69 -0.85 -3.62 18.98
N THR A 70 -1.26 -4.84 19.35
CA THR A 70 -0.52 -6.06 18.97
C THR A 70 -0.56 -6.30 17.48
N VAL A 71 -1.72 -6.14 16.83
CA VAL A 71 -1.84 -6.25 15.37
C VAL A 71 -1.01 -5.18 14.67
N ALA A 72 -1.10 -3.91 15.09
CA ALA A 72 -0.31 -2.82 14.50
C ALA A 72 1.20 -3.07 14.66
N GLY A 73 1.65 -3.52 15.84
CA GLY A 73 3.03 -3.89 16.09
C GLY A 73 3.50 -5.06 15.23
N ALA A 74 2.69 -6.12 15.12
CA ALA A 74 3.00 -7.27 14.27
C ALA A 74 3.09 -6.88 12.78
N MET A 75 2.18 -6.04 12.30
CA MET A 75 2.22 -5.50 10.94
C MET A 75 3.48 -4.67 10.69
N PHE A 76 3.88 -3.83 11.65
CA PHE A 76 5.11 -3.04 11.56
C PHE A 76 6.36 -3.93 11.47
N VAL A 77 6.52 -4.87 12.40
CA VAL A 77 7.65 -5.80 12.42
C VAL A 77 7.69 -6.68 11.16
N GLY A 78 6.53 -7.23 10.74
CA GLY A 78 6.42 -8.02 9.52
C GLY A 78 6.78 -7.22 8.26
N SER A 79 6.42 -5.94 8.21
CA SER A 79 6.77 -5.04 7.11
C SER A 79 8.28 -4.79 7.03
N LEU A 80 8.96 -4.64 8.16
CA LEU A 80 10.42 -4.48 8.21
C LEU A 80 11.15 -5.74 7.75
N TYR A 81 10.67 -6.92 8.17
CA TYR A 81 11.32 -8.20 7.86
C TYR A 81 11.07 -8.65 6.42
N ALA A 82 9.81 -8.70 5.98
CA ALA A 82 9.43 -9.29 4.70
C ALA A 82 9.08 -8.27 3.61
N GLY A 83 8.73 -7.04 3.96
CA GLY A 83 8.19 -6.05 3.03
C GLY A 83 9.16 -5.63 1.92
N ARG A 84 10.47 -5.63 2.19
CA ARG A 84 11.50 -5.21 1.22
C ARG A 84 11.54 -6.02 -0.07
N ARG A 85 11.13 -7.31 -0.03
CA ARG A 85 11.12 -8.16 -1.22
C ARG A 85 10.01 -7.74 -2.18
N ILE A 86 8.81 -7.51 -1.64
CA ILE A 86 7.63 -7.12 -2.42
C ILE A 86 7.78 -5.67 -2.90
N ALA A 87 8.27 -4.77 -2.06
CA ALA A 87 8.53 -3.38 -2.44
C ALA A 87 9.47 -3.27 -3.65
N ARG A 88 10.54 -4.08 -3.71
CA ARG A 88 11.43 -4.14 -4.88
C ARG A 88 10.74 -4.62 -6.15
N VAL A 89 9.87 -5.64 -6.05
CA VAL A 89 9.11 -6.10 -7.21
C VAL A 89 8.20 -4.99 -7.75
N LEU A 90 7.48 -4.30 -6.86
CA LEU A 90 6.59 -3.22 -7.27
C LEU A 90 7.35 -2.02 -7.86
N ALA A 91 8.46 -1.62 -7.22
CA ALA A 91 9.21 -0.42 -7.61
C ALA A 91 10.08 -0.62 -8.87
N GLU A 92 10.66 -1.81 -9.07
CA GLU A 92 11.68 -2.02 -10.10
C GLU A 92 11.22 -2.92 -11.24
N LYS A 93 10.30 -3.86 -10.98
CA LYS A 93 10.02 -4.95 -11.93
C LYS A 93 8.78 -4.73 -12.79
N ILE A 94 7.86 -3.84 -12.41
CA ILE A 94 6.65 -3.57 -13.20
C ILE A 94 6.94 -2.58 -14.33
N VAL A 95 7.45 -1.40 -13.98
CA VAL A 95 7.78 -0.31 -14.90
C VAL A 95 8.94 0.48 -14.30
N ARG A 96 9.87 0.97 -15.13
CA ARG A 96 10.89 1.91 -14.66
C ARG A 96 10.26 3.29 -14.51
N MET A 97 10.40 3.86 -13.33
CA MET A 97 9.79 5.14 -12.96
C MET A 97 10.79 6.11 -12.34
N ASP A 98 10.57 7.40 -12.57
CA ASP A 98 11.27 8.46 -11.85
C ASP A 98 10.54 8.86 -10.54
N HIS A 99 11.06 9.86 -9.82
CA HIS A 99 10.46 10.30 -8.56
C HIS A 99 9.08 10.96 -8.72
N ARG A 100 8.80 11.60 -9.87
CA ARG A 100 7.50 12.24 -10.13
C ARG A 100 6.45 11.18 -10.41
N GLU A 101 6.79 10.21 -11.24
CA GLU A 101 5.96 9.05 -11.55
C GLU A 101 5.69 8.19 -10.30
N GLY A 102 6.71 7.94 -9.48
CA GLY A 102 6.55 7.23 -8.20
C GLY A 102 5.65 7.98 -7.21
N PHE A 103 5.78 9.31 -7.13
CA PHE A 103 4.88 10.15 -6.34
C PHE A 103 3.41 10.01 -6.79
N LEU A 104 3.15 10.08 -8.10
CA LEU A 104 1.80 9.97 -8.64
C LEU A 104 1.20 8.58 -8.37
N ALA A 105 1.97 7.51 -8.60
CA ALA A 105 1.53 6.14 -8.33
C ALA A 105 1.18 5.95 -6.83
N ASN A 106 2.01 6.46 -5.93
CA ASN A 106 1.77 6.39 -4.49
C ASN A 106 0.58 7.25 -4.07
N LEU A 107 0.43 8.45 -4.62
CA LEU A 107 -0.71 9.33 -4.32
C LEU A 107 -2.03 8.67 -4.75
N THR A 108 -2.10 8.14 -5.97
CA THR A 108 -3.28 7.40 -6.46
C THR A 108 -3.59 6.21 -5.55
N THR A 109 -2.56 5.44 -5.17
CA THR A 109 -2.74 4.30 -4.26
C THR A 109 -3.27 4.73 -2.90
N ALA A 110 -2.65 5.73 -2.27
CA ALA A 110 -3.04 6.22 -0.95
C ALA A 110 -4.47 6.77 -0.95
N LEU A 111 -4.86 7.51 -1.99
CA LEU A 111 -6.22 8.04 -2.12
C LEU A 111 -7.26 6.93 -2.29
N LEU A 112 -7.07 6.03 -3.27
CA LEU A 112 -8.04 4.97 -3.53
C LEU A 112 -8.19 4.02 -2.35
N VAL A 113 -7.08 3.63 -1.71
CA VAL A 113 -7.10 2.78 -0.52
C VAL A 113 -7.69 3.52 0.67
N GLY A 114 -7.29 4.78 0.89
CA GLY A 114 -7.75 5.57 2.03
C GLY A 114 -9.26 5.88 1.96
N ILE A 115 -9.75 6.23 0.78
CA ILE A 115 -11.19 6.44 0.55
C ILE A 115 -11.96 5.15 0.78
N GLY A 116 -11.50 4.03 0.21
CA GLY A 116 -12.13 2.72 0.41
C GLY A 116 -12.17 2.31 1.89
N ALA A 117 -11.06 2.51 2.62
CA ALA A 117 -10.99 2.26 4.04
C ALA A 117 -11.96 3.13 4.85
N ASN A 118 -12.12 4.40 4.49
CA ASN A 118 -13.04 5.31 5.15
C ASN A 118 -14.52 4.90 4.96
N PHE A 119 -14.85 4.31 3.81
CA PHE A 119 -16.16 3.74 3.55
C PHE A 119 -16.33 2.30 4.10
N GLY A 120 -15.33 1.75 4.78
CA GLY A 120 -15.35 0.39 5.30
C GLY A 120 -15.30 -0.70 4.21
N VAL A 121 -14.96 -0.34 2.98
CA VAL A 121 -14.85 -1.29 1.87
C VAL A 121 -13.47 -1.96 1.93
N PRO A 122 -13.40 -3.29 2.04
CA PRO A 122 -12.12 -3.98 2.12
C PRO A 122 -11.39 -3.96 0.78
N MET A 123 -10.39 -3.09 0.64
CA MET A 123 -9.62 -2.96 -0.58
C MET A 123 -8.36 -3.84 -0.57
N SER A 124 -7.94 -4.34 -1.73
CA SER A 124 -6.62 -4.97 -1.92
C SER A 124 -5.59 -3.91 -2.28
N THR A 125 -4.74 -3.53 -1.30
CA THR A 125 -3.73 -2.49 -1.52
C THR A 125 -2.68 -2.88 -2.57
N THR A 126 -2.39 -4.18 -2.72
CA THR A 126 -1.45 -4.67 -3.74
C THR A 126 -2.03 -4.58 -5.15
N HIS A 127 -3.33 -4.84 -5.34
CA HIS A 127 -4.00 -4.64 -6.63
C HIS A 127 -4.02 -3.16 -7.01
N VAL A 128 -4.44 -2.31 -6.07
CA VAL A 128 -4.53 -0.86 -6.30
C VAL A 128 -3.13 -0.29 -6.61
N SER A 129 -2.11 -0.65 -5.83
CA SER A 129 -0.74 -0.18 -6.04
C SER A 129 -0.16 -0.66 -7.36
N THR A 130 -0.30 -1.94 -7.68
CA THR A 130 0.18 -2.50 -8.96
C THR A 130 -0.52 -1.84 -10.15
N GLY A 131 -1.83 -1.60 -10.06
CA GLY A 131 -2.61 -0.92 -11.08
C GLY A 131 -2.18 0.55 -11.26
N ALA A 132 -1.99 1.29 -10.16
CA ALA A 132 -1.49 2.67 -10.21
C ALA A 132 -0.10 2.75 -10.83
N ILE A 133 0.81 1.84 -10.44
CA ILE A 133 2.17 1.73 -10.98
C ILE A 133 2.13 1.39 -12.47
N ALA A 134 1.34 0.40 -12.88
CA ALA A 134 1.20 0.05 -14.30
C ALA A 134 0.57 1.22 -15.10
N GLY A 135 -0.35 1.97 -14.50
CA GLY A 135 -0.99 3.13 -15.09
C GLY A 135 -0.03 4.28 -15.43
N ILE A 136 1.13 4.37 -14.76
CA ILE A 136 2.19 5.34 -15.10
C ILE A 136 2.71 5.15 -16.53
N ALA A 137 2.68 3.93 -17.06
CA ALA A 137 3.07 3.69 -18.45
C ALA A 137 2.15 4.40 -19.46
N GLY A 138 0.94 4.81 -19.03
CA GLY A 138 -0.01 5.51 -19.88
C GLY A 138 -0.30 4.73 -21.16
N GLY A 139 -0.14 5.40 -22.31
CA GLY A 139 -0.26 4.76 -23.63
C GLY A 139 0.96 3.94 -24.06
N ASP A 140 2.12 4.15 -23.43
CA ASP A 140 3.36 3.45 -23.78
C ASP A 140 3.51 2.13 -23.02
N THR A 141 2.69 1.16 -23.44
CA THR A 141 2.69 -0.18 -22.83
C THR A 141 3.98 -0.97 -23.06
N ALA A 142 4.91 -0.49 -23.89
CA ALA A 142 6.22 -1.12 -24.08
C ALA A 142 7.11 -0.99 -22.84
N ARG A 143 6.88 0.03 -22.00
CA ARG A 143 7.56 0.20 -20.70
C ARG A 143 7.20 -0.87 -19.67
N LEU A 144 6.07 -1.57 -19.87
CA LEU A 144 5.55 -2.54 -18.92
C LEU A 144 6.21 -3.90 -19.05
N ASN A 145 6.63 -4.45 -17.92
CA ASN A 145 7.04 -5.84 -17.84
C ASN A 145 5.82 -6.76 -17.76
N ARG A 146 5.33 -7.16 -18.93
CA ARG A 146 4.16 -8.05 -19.08
C ARG A 146 4.32 -9.38 -18.36
N ARG A 147 5.54 -9.92 -18.28
CA ARG A 147 5.82 -11.17 -17.55
C ARG A 147 5.55 -10.97 -16.06
N THR A 148 6.10 -9.92 -15.46
CA THR A 148 5.88 -9.63 -14.04
C THR A 148 4.41 -9.34 -13.72
N LEU A 149 3.71 -8.58 -14.57
CA LEU A 149 2.26 -8.35 -14.38
C LEU A 149 1.46 -9.64 -14.45
N ARG A 150 1.74 -10.50 -15.43
CA ARG A 150 1.10 -11.83 -15.52
C ARG A 150 1.39 -12.67 -14.29
N ASP A 151 2.64 -12.71 -13.84
CA ASP A 151 3.03 -13.51 -12.67
C ASP A 151 2.33 -13.00 -11.39
N LEU A 152 2.12 -11.68 -11.25
CA LEU A 152 1.32 -11.09 -10.19
C LEU A 152 -0.15 -11.51 -10.26
N VAL A 153 -0.77 -11.41 -11.44
CA VAL A 153 -2.18 -11.82 -11.64
C VAL A 153 -2.37 -13.30 -11.33
N LEU A 154 -1.44 -14.15 -11.78
CA LEU A 154 -1.46 -15.58 -11.46
C LEU A 154 -1.29 -15.82 -9.95
N ALA A 155 -0.40 -15.09 -9.28
CA ALA A 155 -0.25 -15.20 -7.84
C ALA A 155 -1.55 -14.80 -7.11
N TRP A 156 -2.24 -13.75 -7.56
CA TRP A 156 -3.48 -13.28 -6.95
C TRP A 156 -4.67 -14.24 -7.13
N THR A 157 -4.70 -15.02 -8.20
CA THR A 157 -5.75 -16.04 -8.41
C THR A 157 -5.44 -17.32 -7.66
N VAL A 158 -4.16 -17.75 -7.65
CA VAL A 158 -3.75 -19.00 -7.00
C VAL A 158 -3.76 -18.89 -5.47
N THR A 159 -3.32 -17.76 -4.91
CA THR A 159 -3.22 -17.58 -3.45
C THR A 159 -4.52 -17.83 -2.69
N PRO A 160 -5.68 -17.23 -3.05
CA PRO A 160 -6.93 -17.47 -2.34
C PRO A 160 -7.42 -18.92 -2.47
N LEU A 161 -7.19 -19.57 -3.62
CA LEU A 161 -7.56 -20.98 -3.82
C LEU A 161 -6.77 -21.90 -2.90
N VAL A 162 -5.45 -21.69 -2.83
CA VAL A 162 -4.57 -22.45 -1.94
C VAL A 162 -4.93 -22.16 -0.48
N ALA A 163 -5.18 -20.89 -0.13
CA ALA A 163 -5.58 -20.51 1.23
C ALA A 163 -6.91 -21.18 1.65
N ALA A 164 -7.90 -21.22 0.76
CA ALA A 164 -9.18 -21.87 1.01
C ALA A 164 -9.02 -23.39 1.21
N LEU A 165 -8.22 -24.05 0.37
CA LEU A 165 -7.92 -25.47 0.51
C LEU A 165 -7.24 -25.78 1.85
N MET A 166 -6.20 -25.01 2.19
CA MET A 166 -5.47 -25.18 3.45
C MET A 166 -6.35 -24.94 4.67
N ALA A 167 -7.22 -23.91 4.64
CA ALA A 167 -8.17 -23.64 5.70
C ALA A 167 -9.20 -24.78 5.85
N GLY A 168 -9.71 -25.32 4.75
CA GLY A 168 -10.62 -26.47 4.76
C GLY A 168 -9.99 -27.73 5.36
N ILE A 169 -8.75 -28.04 4.98
CA ILE A 169 -8.00 -29.17 5.55
C ILE A 169 -7.79 -28.96 7.06
N ALA A 170 -7.35 -27.78 7.47
CA ALA A 170 -7.14 -27.46 8.89
C ALA A 170 -8.43 -27.59 9.70
N TYR A 171 -9.57 -27.13 9.16
CA TYR A 171 -10.87 -27.29 9.79
C TYR A 171 -11.27 -28.75 9.95
N LEU A 172 -11.10 -29.58 8.90
CA LEU A 172 -11.41 -31.01 8.98
C LEU A 172 -10.57 -31.73 10.03
N ILE A 173 -9.28 -31.40 10.14
CA ILE A 173 -8.39 -31.96 11.16
C ILE A 173 -8.87 -31.53 12.56
N ALA A 174 -9.11 -30.23 12.77
CA ALA A 174 -9.58 -29.73 14.06
C ALA A 174 -10.92 -30.35 14.47
N ALA A 175 -11.87 -30.48 13.53
CA ALA A 175 -13.16 -31.09 13.78
C ALA A 175 -13.03 -32.56 14.24
N ARG A 176 -12.09 -33.32 13.67
CA ARG A 176 -11.82 -34.71 14.06
C ARG A 176 -11.10 -34.86 15.40
N LEU A 177 -10.36 -33.85 15.84
CA LEU A 177 -9.67 -33.85 17.13
C LEU A 177 -10.57 -33.44 18.30
N ILE A 178 -11.62 -32.66 18.02
CA ILE A 178 -12.56 -32.14 19.01
C ILE A 178 -13.80 -33.04 19.15
N SER A 179 -14.12 -33.84 18.11
CA SER A 179 -15.13 -34.90 18.15
C SER A 179 -14.62 -36.16 18.84
#